data_AF-A0A430UQ15-F1
#
_entry.id   AF-A0A430UQ15-F1
#
_cell.length_a   1.000
_cell.length_b   1.000
_cell.length_c   1.000
_cell.angle_alpha   90.00
_cell.angle_beta   90.00
_cell.angle_gamma   90.00
#
_symmetry.space_group_name_H-M   'P 1'
#
loop_
_entity.id
_entity.type
_entity.pdbx_description
1 polymer ?
#
loop_
_entity_poly.entity_id
_entity_poly.type
_entity_poly.pdbx_seq_one_letter_code
_entity_poly.pdbx_strand_id
1 'polypeptide(L)' 'GSDGNFTAALGVPTLDGLGLFGGDAHQKTEYVVVSEIPRRTALLAELLYAL' A
#
# COMPACT_ATOMS: atom_id res chain seq x y z
N GLY A 1 11.65 5.24 0.68
CA GLY A 1 10.91 6.00 1.70
C GLY A 1 9.57 6.37 1.12
N SER A 2 8.57 6.56 1.96
CA SER A 2 7.22 6.92 1.53
C SER A 2 6.76 8.16 2.29
N ASP A 3 5.73 8.83 1.76
CA ASP A 3 5.17 10.07 2.31
C ASP A 3 4.49 9.87 3.69
N GLY A 4 4.30 8.61 4.12
CA GLY A 4 3.86 8.29 5.48
C GLY A 4 4.82 8.80 6.58
N ASN A 5 6.08 9.11 6.23
CA ASN A 5 7.00 9.74 7.17
C ASN A 5 6.52 11.13 7.65
N PHE A 6 5.79 11.89 6.82
CA PHE A 6 5.30 13.22 7.18
C PHE A 6 4.24 13.14 8.27
N THR A 7 3.27 12.25 8.14
CA THR A 7 2.20 12.07 9.15
C THR A 7 2.74 11.41 10.41
N ALA A 8 3.66 10.45 10.28
CA ALA A 8 4.34 9.85 11.42
C ALA A 8 5.14 10.88 12.24
N ALA A 9 5.82 11.82 11.58
CA ALA A 9 6.57 12.90 12.25
C ALA A 9 5.66 13.85 13.05
N LEU A 10 4.37 13.94 12.70
CA LEU A 10 3.36 14.70 13.45
C LEU A 10 2.75 13.90 14.63
N GLY A 11 3.23 12.69 14.89
CA GLY A 11 2.68 11.80 15.92
C GLY A 11 1.37 11.13 15.55
N VAL A 12 0.95 11.19 14.27
CA VAL A 12 -0.25 10.52 13.78
C VAL A 12 0.07 9.04 13.54
N PRO A 13 -0.66 8.08 14.15
CA PRO A 13 -0.51 6.67 13.83
C PRO A 13 -0.67 6.44 12.34
N THR A 14 0.40 6.01 11.68
CA THR A 14 0.45 5.89 10.21
C THR A 14 0.76 4.46 9.83
N LEU A 15 -0.14 3.84 9.08
CA LEU A 15 0.07 2.59 8.38
C LEU A 15 0.16 2.89 6.88
N ASP A 16 1.24 2.46 6.24
CA ASP A 16 1.57 2.79 4.87
C ASP A 16 2.07 1.54 4.12
N GLY A 17 2.17 1.61 2.79
CA GLY A 17 2.60 0.50 1.94
C GLY A 17 1.47 -0.48 1.58
N LEU A 18 0.20 -0.07 1.70
CA LEU A 18 -0.98 -0.88 1.36
C LEU A 18 -1.27 -0.97 -0.15
N GLY A 19 -0.32 -0.57 -0.99
CA GLY A 19 -0.43 -0.60 -2.44
C GLY A 19 -0.48 -2.01 -3.04
N LEU A 20 -0.43 -2.07 -4.38
CA LEU A 20 -0.52 -3.33 -5.14
C LEU A 20 0.68 -4.26 -4.87
N PHE A 21 0.49 -5.55 -5.10
CA PHE A 21 1.60 -6.51 -5.12
C PHE A 21 2.27 -6.50 -6.49
N GLY A 22 3.60 -6.49 -6.49
CA GLY A 22 4.39 -6.34 -7.71
C GLY A 22 5.88 -6.30 -7.39
N GLY A 23 6.68 -5.97 -8.40
CA GLY A 23 8.13 -5.91 -8.30
C GLY A 23 8.76 -4.96 -9.29
N ASP A 24 10.08 -4.84 -9.18
CA ASP A 24 10.93 -4.05 -10.09
C ASP A 24 10.55 -2.57 -10.18
N ALA A 25 10.04 -2.01 -9.07
CA ALA A 25 9.71 -0.60 -8.98
C ALA A 25 10.88 0.26 -9.48
N HIS A 26 10.58 1.23 -10.36
CA HIS A 26 11.55 2.09 -11.03
C HIS A 26 12.44 1.41 -12.08
N GLN A 27 12.03 0.28 -12.65
CA GLN A 27 12.70 -0.39 -13.77
C GLN A 27 11.75 -0.58 -14.96
N LYS A 28 12.30 -0.87 -16.15
CA LYS A 28 11.48 -1.19 -17.34
C LYS A 28 10.67 -2.48 -17.19
N THR A 29 11.09 -3.35 -16.27
CA THR A 29 10.45 -4.62 -15.95
C THR A 29 9.43 -4.48 -14.81
N GLU A 30 9.14 -3.26 -14.34
CA GLU A 30 8.13 -3.00 -13.32
C GLU A 30 6.79 -3.67 -13.66
N TYR A 31 6.22 -4.38 -12.70
CA TYR A 31 5.00 -5.13 -12.90
C TYR A 31 4.16 -5.21 -11.63
N VAL A 32 2.86 -5.51 -11.83
CA VAL A 32 1.92 -5.85 -10.77
C VAL A 32 1.33 -7.23 -11.03
N VAL A 33 1.04 -7.96 -9.96
CA VAL A 33 0.39 -9.28 -10.03
C VAL A 33 -1.12 -9.09 -10.02
N VAL A 34 -1.75 -9.20 -11.20
CA VAL A 34 -3.19 -8.94 -11.38
C VAL A 34 -4.07 -9.80 -10.47
N SER A 35 -3.71 -11.08 -10.27
CA SER A 35 -4.45 -12.00 -9.41
C SER A 35 -4.45 -11.60 -7.92
N GLU A 36 -3.50 -10.77 -7.48
CA GLU A 36 -3.44 -10.30 -6.08
C GLU A 36 -4.31 -9.06 -5.84
N ILE A 37 -4.73 -8.35 -6.89
CA ILE A 37 -5.51 -7.10 -6.77
C ILE A 37 -6.77 -7.31 -5.93
N PRO A 38 -7.64 -8.31 -6.19
CA PRO A 38 -8.88 -8.47 -5.42
C PRO A 38 -8.62 -8.65 -3.92
N ARG A 39 -7.60 -9.44 -3.56
CA ARG A 39 -7.22 -9.68 -2.17
C ARG A 39 -6.73 -8.40 -1.49
N ARG A 40 -5.89 -7.60 -2.16
CA ARG A 40 -5.38 -6.33 -1.61
C ARG A 40 -6.47 -5.29 -1.46
N THR A 41 -7.36 -5.18 -2.44
CA THR A 41 -8.52 -4.29 -2.37
C THR A 41 -9.45 -4.69 -1.23
N ALA A 42 -9.74 -5.98 -1.06
CA ALA A 42 -10.56 -6.46 0.05
C ALA A 42 -9.92 -6.12 1.40
N LEU A 43 -8.61 -6.34 1.56
CA LEU A 43 -7.90 -5.96 2.79
C LEU A 43 -8.03 -4.46 3.10
N LEU A 44 -7.81 -3.60 2.10
CA LEU A 44 -7.93 -2.15 2.29
C LEU A 44 -9.38 -1.75 2.64
N ALA A 45 -10.36 -2.34 1.96
CA ALA A 45 -11.77 -2.09 2.24
C ALA A 45 -12.15 -2.49 3.67
N GLU A 46 -11.71 -3.67 4.13
CA GLU A 46 -11.96 -4.15 5.49
C GLU A 46 -11.23 -3.29 6.54
N LEU A 47 -10.02 -2.83 6.26
CA LEU A 47 -9.33 -1.88 7.14
C LEU A 47 -10.12 -0.58 7.27
N LEU A 48 -10.61 -0.01 6.17
CA LEU A 48 -11.44 1.20 6.22
C LEU A 48 -12.78 0.97 6.91
N TYR A 49 -13.36 -0.23 6.80
CA TYR A 49 -14.62 -0.59 7.43
C TYR A 49 -14.47 -0.82 8.95
N ALA A 50 -13.32 -1.33 9.40
CA ALA A 50 -13.07 -1.65 10.80
C ALA A 50 -12.53 -0.47 11.64
N LEU A 51 -12.26 0.67 11.01
CA LEU A 51 -11.85 1.92 11.66
C LEU A 51 -13.06 2.79 12.04
#